data_AF-A0A848W7K5-F1
#
_entry.id   AF-A0A848W7K5-F1
#
_cell.length_a   1.000
_cell.length_b   1.000
_cell.length_c   1.000
_cell.angle_alpha   90.00
_cell.angle_beta   90.00
_cell.angle_gamma   90.00
#
_symmetry.space_group_name_H-M   'P 1'
#
loop_
_entity.id
_entity.type
_entity.pdbx_description
1 polymer ?
#
loop_
_entity_poly.entity_id
_entity_poly.type
_entity_poly.pdbx_seq_one_letter_code
_entity_poly.pdbx_strand_id
1 'polypeptide(L)'
;MMRYLLAAIFAFTPVAAVQAENPAQVVSLKQTMACVGCDLSGAHLRVARLPGADLTGADLSEADLISADLGRTNLTGANLTNANL
;
A
#
# COMPACT_ATOMS: atom_id res chain seq x y z
N MET A 1 12.35 -1.27 27.85
CA MET A 1 11.87 -0.29 26.84
C MET A 1 11.52 -1.07 25.58
N MET A 2 10.32 -1.17 25.01
CA MET A 2 8.94 -0.84 25.37
C MET A 2 8.04 -1.77 24.50
N ARG A 3 7.50 -2.81 25.14
CA ARG A 3 6.16 -3.45 24.99
C ARG A 3 5.46 -3.47 23.61
N TYR A 4 5.36 -4.66 23.01
CA TYR A 4 4.24 -5.06 22.14
C TYR A 4 3.07 -5.48 23.03
N LEU A 5 1.98 -4.72 23.05
CA LEU A 5 0.72 -5.15 23.68
C LEU A 5 -0.49 -4.51 22.96
N LEU A 6 -1.43 -5.39 22.59
CA LEU A 6 -2.90 -5.22 22.50
C LEU A 6 -3.57 -5.24 21.12
N ALA A 7 -4.22 -6.39 20.89
CA ALA A 7 -5.62 -6.56 20.49
C ALA A 7 -6.04 -6.20 19.07
N ALA A 8 -5.97 -7.19 18.17
CA ALA A 8 -6.88 -7.29 17.04
C ALA A 8 -7.94 -8.37 17.37
N ILE A 9 -9.07 -7.94 17.91
CA ILE A 9 -10.30 -8.75 17.88
C ILE A 9 -10.75 -8.71 16.42
N PHE A 10 -10.55 -9.81 15.70
CA PHE A 10 -11.04 -9.98 14.33
C PHE A 10 -12.57 -10.06 14.37
N ALA A 11 -13.23 -8.91 14.21
CA ALA A 11 -14.64 -8.88 13.86
C ALA A 11 -14.78 -9.29 12.39
N PHE A 12 -15.38 -10.45 12.19
CA PHE A 12 -15.78 -11.00 10.91
C PHE A 12 -16.89 -10.14 10.29
N THR A 13 -16.63 -9.53 9.15
CA THR A 13 -17.66 -9.04 8.23
C THR A 13 -17.46 -9.75 6.88
N PRO A 14 -18.40 -10.60 6.42
CA PRO A 14 -18.25 -11.27 5.14
C PRO A 14 -18.79 -10.40 4.00
N VAL A 15 -18.29 -10.71 2.80
CA VAL A 15 -18.78 -10.29 1.47
C VAL A 15 -18.22 -8.96 0.94
N ALA A 16 -17.07 -9.03 0.24
CA ALA A 16 -16.96 -8.75 -1.19
C ALA A 16 -15.48 -8.76 -1.65
N ALA A 17 -15.24 -9.44 -2.78
CA ALA A 17 -14.11 -9.33 -3.70
C ALA A 17 -12.72 -9.87 -3.26
N VAL A 18 -12.17 -10.64 -4.20
CA VAL A 18 -10.80 -11.12 -4.32
C VAL A 18 -9.84 -9.94 -4.26
N GLN A 19 -9.18 -9.73 -3.14
CA GLN A 19 -8.11 -8.75 -3.08
C GLN A 19 -6.88 -9.44 -2.48
N ALA A 20 -5.84 -9.58 -3.30
CA ALA A 20 -4.49 -9.89 -2.87
C ALA A 20 -3.89 -8.69 -2.13
N GLU A 21 -4.63 -8.14 -1.17
CA GLU A 21 -4.06 -7.15 -0.27
C GLU A 21 -2.95 -7.85 0.51
N ASN A 22 -1.73 -7.34 0.42
CA ASN A 22 -0.72 -7.60 1.44
C ASN A 22 -0.82 -6.49 2.50
N PRO A 23 -1.77 -6.59 3.47
CA PRO A 23 -2.05 -5.50 4.41
C PRO A 23 -0.82 -5.15 5.26
N ALA A 24 0.10 -6.10 5.45
CA ALA A 24 1.33 -5.85 6.18
C ALA A 24 2.21 -4.81 5.47
N GLN A 25 2.38 -4.93 4.14
CA GLN A 25 3.23 -4.01 3.37
C GLN A 25 2.58 -2.64 3.21
N VAL A 26 1.25 -2.55 3.07
CA VAL A 26 0.52 -1.27 3.02
C VAL A 26 0.63 -0.52 4.35
N VAL A 27 0.54 -1.23 5.48
CA VAL A 27 0.73 -0.63 6.81
C VAL A 27 2.16 -0.12 6.97
N SER A 28 3.16 -0.92 6.59
CA SER A 28 4.56 -0.49 6.63
C SER A 28 4.79 0.73 5.75
N LEU A 29 4.29 0.75 4.51
CA LEU A 29 4.40 1.90 3.61
C LEU A 29 3.88 3.19 4.28
N LYS A 30 2.70 3.14 4.90
CA LYS A 30 2.10 4.33 5.55
C LYS A 30 2.89 4.83 6.76
N GLN A 31 3.68 3.97 7.39
CA GLN A 31 4.50 4.31 8.56
C GLN A 31 5.91 4.77 8.18
N THR A 32 6.51 4.13 7.18
CA THR A 32 7.92 4.34 6.82
C THR A 32 8.10 5.22 5.61
N MET A 33 7.05 5.42 4.80
CA MET A 33 7.13 6.03 3.46
C MET A 33 8.15 5.32 2.56
N ALA A 34 8.43 4.04 2.79
CA ALA A 34 9.40 3.27 2.02
C ALA A 34 8.94 1.83 1.85
N CYS A 35 8.84 1.38 0.60
CA CYS A 35 8.50 0.03 0.20
C CYS A 35 9.20 -0.35 -1.12
N VAL A 36 10.53 -0.44 -1.08
CA VAL A 36 11.37 -0.79 -2.24
C VAL A 36 11.17 -2.26 -2.59
N GLY A 37 10.72 -2.54 -3.82
CA GLY A 37 10.48 -3.91 -4.30
C GLY A 37 9.31 -4.64 -3.62
N CYS A 38 8.42 -3.92 -2.93
CA CYS A 38 7.26 -4.51 -2.29
C CYS A 38 6.21 -5.01 -3.28
N ASP A 39 5.39 -5.97 -2.84
CA ASP A 39 4.17 -6.34 -3.54
C ASP A 39 3.00 -5.54 -2.97
N LEU A 40 2.57 -4.55 -3.74
CA LEU A 40 1.40 -3.71 -3.49
C LEU A 40 0.37 -3.91 -4.62
N SER A 41 0.42 -5.06 -5.31
CA SER A 41 -0.53 -5.37 -6.37
C SER A 41 -1.96 -5.41 -5.81
N GLY A 42 -2.91 -4.84 -6.54
CA GLY A 42 -4.30 -4.69 -6.12
C GLY A 42 -4.52 -3.80 -4.88
N ALA A 43 -3.50 -3.08 -4.39
CA ALA A 43 -3.62 -2.33 -3.15
C ALA A 43 -4.63 -1.18 -3.26
N HIS A 44 -5.47 -1.03 -2.22
CA HIS A 44 -6.37 0.11 -2.07
C HIS A 44 -5.63 1.30 -1.45
N LEU A 45 -5.02 2.13 -2.30
CA LEU A 45 -4.27 3.34 -1.98
C LEU A 45 -5.00 4.62 -2.40
N ARG A 46 -6.30 4.53 -2.69
CA ARG A 46 -7.16 5.69 -2.97
C ARG A 46 -7.00 6.74 -1.88
N VAL A 47 -6.86 8.00 -2.29
CA VAL A 47 -6.60 9.17 -1.43
C VAL A 47 -5.41 9.03 -0.46
N ALA A 48 -4.50 8.07 -0.70
CA ALA A 48 -3.33 7.88 0.14
C ALA A 48 -2.41 9.10 0.05
N ARG A 49 -1.84 9.50 1.18
CA ARG A 49 -0.79 10.52 1.23
C ARG A 49 0.55 9.82 1.27
N LEU A 50 1.25 9.81 0.14
CA LEU A 50 2.56 9.21 -0.02
C LEU A 50 3.62 10.22 -0.52
N PRO A 51 3.58 11.51 -0.12
CA PRO A 51 4.51 12.48 -0.68
C PRO A 51 5.95 12.15 -0.27
N GLY A 52 6.83 12.05 -1.24
CA GLY A 52 8.25 11.69 -1.03
C GLY A 52 8.50 10.22 -0.72
N ALA A 53 7.49 9.34 -0.82
CA ALA A 53 7.68 7.92 -0.53
C ALA A 53 8.63 7.25 -1.53
N ASP A 54 9.40 6.27 -1.08
CA ASP A 54 10.23 5.43 -1.94
C ASP A 54 9.51 4.11 -2.27
N LEU A 55 9.03 4.02 -3.50
CA LEU A 55 8.35 2.86 -4.09
C LEU A 55 9.19 2.28 -5.25
N THR A 56 10.51 2.47 -5.22
CA THR A 56 11.42 1.96 -6.25
C THR A 56 11.21 0.45 -6.44
N GLY A 57 10.91 0.04 -7.68
CA GLY A 57 10.71 -1.38 -8.02
C GLY A 57 9.47 -2.03 -7.43
N ALA A 58 8.57 -1.29 -6.75
CA ALA A 58 7.36 -1.86 -6.17
C ALA A 58 6.40 -2.37 -7.25
N ASP A 59 5.70 -3.47 -7.00
CA ASP A 59 4.57 -3.89 -7.81
C ASP A 59 3.30 -3.18 -7.33
N LEU A 60 2.76 -2.27 -8.13
CA LEU A 60 1.50 -1.55 -7.92
C LEU A 60 0.48 -1.95 -9.00
N SER A 61 0.66 -3.10 -9.65
CA SER A 61 -0.27 -3.55 -10.68
C SER A 61 -1.67 -3.71 -10.11
N GLU A 62 -2.69 -3.28 -10.86
CA GLU A 62 -4.10 -3.31 -10.42
C GLU A 62 -4.41 -2.49 -9.15
N ALA A 63 -3.48 -1.70 -8.63
CA ALA A 63 -3.71 -0.88 -7.45
C ALA A 63 -4.69 0.27 -7.72
N ASP A 64 -5.57 0.57 -6.76
CA ASP A 64 -6.40 1.77 -6.78
C ASP A 64 -5.65 2.92 -6.11
N LEU A 65 -5.16 3.86 -6.91
CA LEU A 65 -4.42 5.05 -6.52
C LEU A 65 -5.23 6.33 -6.75
N ILE A 66 -6.55 6.24 -7.00
CA ILE A 66 -7.36 7.42 -7.33
C ILE A 66 -7.17 8.51 -6.27
N SER A 67 -6.82 9.72 -6.72
CA SER A 67 -6.62 10.88 -5.85
C SER A 67 -5.52 10.71 -4.79
N ALA A 68 -4.62 9.73 -4.94
CA ALA A 68 -3.45 9.62 -4.08
C ALA A 68 -2.50 10.80 -4.30
N ASP A 69 -1.96 11.35 -3.22
CA ASP A 69 -0.87 12.32 -3.27
C ASP A 69 0.45 11.58 -3.40
N LEU A 70 0.93 11.47 -4.64
CA LEU A 70 2.23 10.89 -5.02
C LEU A 70 3.31 11.98 -5.23
N GLY A 71 3.13 13.16 -4.64
CA GLY A 71 4.05 14.28 -4.83
C GLY A 71 5.47 13.95 -4.40
N ARG A 72 6.42 13.96 -5.35
CA ARG A 72 7.84 13.57 -5.13
C ARG A 72 8.06 12.09 -4.77
N THR A 73 7.07 11.22 -4.94
CA THR A 73 7.25 9.77 -4.76
C THR A 73 8.23 9.22 -5.79
N ASN A 74 9.18 8.40 -5.35
CA ASN A 74 10.08 7.69 -6.26
C ASN A 74 9.42 6.39 -6.73
N LEU A 75 8.98 6.36 -7.99
CA LEU A 75 8.37 5.21 -8.65
C LEU A 75 9.33 4.54 -9.65
N THR A 76 10.63 4.78 -9.54
CA THR A 76 11.62 4.24 -10.49
C THR A 76 11.51 2.72 -10.56
N GLY A 77 11.20 2.17 -11.73
CA GLY A 77 11.05 0.74 -11.94
C GLY A 77 9.81 0.10 -11.31
N ALA A 78 8.88 0.88 -10.77
CA ALA A 78 7.62 0.35 -10.24
C ALA A 78 6.71 -0.18 -11.36
N ASN A 79 6.01 -1.27 -11.12
CA ASN A 79 5.01 -1.82 -12.04
C ASN A 79 3.64 -1.18 -11.77
N LEU A 80 3.11 -0.40 -12.71
CA LEU A 80 1.80 0.26 -12.60
C LEU A 80 0.77 -0.33 -13.59
N THR A 81 1.02 -1.54 -14.09
CA THR A 81 0.13 -2.18 -15.07
C THR A 81 -1.29 -2.30 -14.51
N ASN A 82 -2.29 -1.79 -15.24
CA ASN A 82 -3.70 -1.75 -14.81
C ASN A 82 -3.98 -0.97 -13.51
N ALA A 83 -3.03 -0.18 -12.99
CA ALA A 83 -3.30 0.68 -11.85
C ALA A 83 -4.29 1.80 -12.21
N ASN A 84 -5.12 2.19 -11.25
CA ASN A 84 -6.13 3.23 -11.40
C ASN A 84 -5.66 4.52 -10.73
N LEU A 85 -5.38 5.58 -11.50
CA LEU A 85 -4.70 6.81 -11.03
C LEU A 85 -5.65 8.00 -10.89
#